data_AF-A0A6I1W1Q6-F1
#
_entry.id   AF-A0A6I1W1Q6-F1
#
_cell.length_a   1.000
_cell.length_b   1.000
_cell.length_c   1.000
_cell.angle_alpha   90.00
_cell.angle_beta   90.00
_cell.angle_gamma   90.00
#
_symmetry.space_group_name_H-M   'P 1'
#
loop_
_entity.id
_entity.type
_entity.pdbx_description
1 polymer ?
#
loop_
_entity_poly.entity_id
_entity_poly.type
_entity_poly.pdbx_seq_one_letter_code
_entity_poly.pdbx_strand_id
1 'polypeptide(L)'
;AQLLEDGYGYIRITQFQVKTGEEVAAALAKLRKENGNKKLKGIILDLRNNPGGVLQSAVEVVDHFIKKGLIVYTKGRLPNSEL
;
A
#
# COMPACT_ATOMS: atom_id res chain seq x y z
N ALA A 1 9.24 -7.64 -0.93
CA ALA A 1 8.29 -8.16 -1.94
C ALA A 1 8.86 -9.41 -2.59
N GLN A 2 8.02 -10.40 -2.84
CA GLN A 2 8.37 -11.68 -3.49
C GLN A 2 7.16 -12.23 -4.27
N LEU A 3 7.41 -13.02 -5.31
CA LEU A 3 6.38 -13.86 -5.93
C LEU A 3 6.22 -15.15 -5.11
N LEU A 4 4.97 -15.58 -4.88
CA LEU A 4 4.69 -16.82 -4.15
C LEU A 4 4.33 -17.97 -5.10
N GLU A 5 3.41 -17.69 -6.02
CA GLU A 5 2.95 -18.59 -7.06
C GLU A 5 2.91 -17.84 -8.39
N ASP A 6 2.65 -18.56 -9.48
CA ASP A 6 2.64 -18.00 -10.82
C ASP A 6 1.62 -16.84 -10.93
N GLY A 7 2.15 -15.61 -10.96
CA GLY A 7 1.38 -14.37 -11.04
C GLY A 7 0.87 -13.79 -9.70
N TYR A 8 1.17 -14.38 -8.54
CA TYR A 8 0.75 -13.82 -7.24
C TYR A 8 1.92 -13.15 -6.51
N GLY A 9 1.78 -11.85 -6.25
CA GLY A 9 2.76 -11.05 -5.52
C GLY A 9 2.47 -10.99 -4.03
N TYR A 10 3.52 -10.87 -3.21
CA TYR A 10 3.42 -10.69 -1.78
C TYR A 10 4.25 -9.48 -1.34
N ILE A 11 3.62 -8.57 -0.61
CA ILE A 11 4.24 -7.38 0.00
C ILE A 11 3.87 -7.39 1.48
N ARG A 12 4.87 -7.25 2.35
CA ARG A 12 4.66 -7.10 3.79
C ARG A 12 4.99 -5.68 4.21
N ILE A 13 4.09 -5.04 4.92
CA ILE A 13 4.30 -3.73 5.54
C ILE A 13 4.21 -3.94 7.06
N THR A 14 5.34 -3.85 7.75
CA THR A 14 5.41 -4.00 9.21
C THR A 14 5.09 -2.71 9.96
N GLN A 15 5.20 -1.55 9.31
CA GLN A 15 4.83 -0.24 9.84
C GLN A 15 4.73 0.76 8.68
N PHE A 16 3.84 1.75 8.77
CA PHE A 16 3.76 2.85 7.82
C PHE A 16 4.75 3.97 8.21
N GLN A 17 5.82 4.07 7.44
CA GLN A 17 6.82 5.14 7.52
C GLN A 17 6.65 6.11 6.36
N VAL A 18 7.28 7.29 6.45
CA VAL A 18 7.19 8.36 5.44
C VAL A 18 7.40 7.85 4.01
N LYS A 19 8.32 6.90 3.79
CA LYS A 19 8.66 6.37 2.47
C LYS A 19 7.86 5.14 2.03
N THR A 20 6.91 4.65 2.83
CA THR A 20 6.23 3.39 2.54
C THR A 20 5.47 3.42 1.21
N GLY A 21 4.89 4.56 0.82
CA GLY A 21 4.24 4.71 -0.50
C GLY A 21 5.20 4.44 -1.67
N GLU A 22 6.40 5.05 -1.62
CA GLU A 22 7.45 4.86 -2.63
C GLU A 22 7.99 3.42 -2.63
N GLU A 23 8.20 2.84 -1.45
CA GLU A 23 8.68 1.46 -1.30
C GLU A 23 7.69 0.44 -1.86
N VAL A 24 6.39 0.67 -1.67
CA VAL A 24 5.34 -0.15 -2.27
C VAL A 24 5.34 0.00 -3.80
N ALA A 25 5.48 1.22 -4.33
CA ALA A 25 5.58 1.44 -5.77
C ALA A 25 6.77 0.67 -6.39
N ALA A 26 7.94 0.77 -5.76
CA ALA A 26 9.14 0.05 -6.18
C ALA A 26 8.96 -1.48 -6.08
N ALA A 27 8.32 -1.96 -5.02
CA ALA A 27 7.97 -3.36 -4.83
C ALA A 27 7.03 -3.89 -5.92
N LEU A 28 6.00 -3.13 -6.29
CA LEU A 28 5.08 -3.47 -7.38
C LEU A 28 5.79 -3.55 -8.73
N ALA A 29 6.69 -2.61 -9.02
CA ALA A 29 7.49 -2.62 -10.24
C ALA A 29 8.43 -3.84 -10.28
N LYS A 30 9.08 -4.16 -9.16
CA LYS A 30 9.91 -5.36 -9.01
C LYS A 30 9.10 -6.64 -9.27
N LEU A 31 7.93 -6.79 -8.65
CA LEU A 31 7.08 -7.97 -8.83
C LEU A 31 6.61 -8.15 -10.28
N ARG A 32 6.29 -7.06 -10.99
CA ARG A 32 5.95 -7.12 -12.42
C ARG A 32 7.14 -7.59 -13.26
N LYS A 33 8.34 -7.09 -12.97
CA LYS A 33 9.56 -7.50 -13.68
C LYS A 33 9.86 -8.99 -13.45
N GLU A 34 9.77 -9.46 -12.20
CA GLU A 34 9.95 -10.87 -11.84
C GLU A 34 8.89 -11.77 -12.50
N ASN A 35 7.68 -11.27 -12.71
CA ASN A 35 6.60 -11.96 -13.42
C ASN A 35 6.70 -11.85 -14.96
N GLY A 36 7.89 -11.57 -15.50
CA GLY A 36 8.13 -11.46 -16.95
C GLY A 36 7.38 -10.29 -17.60
N ASN A 37 7.21 -9.18 -16.88
CA ASN A 37 6.43 -8.00 -17.27
C ASN A 37 4.94 -8.26 -17.54
N LYS A 38 4.43 -9.43 -17.14
CA LYS A 38 3.00 -9.75 -17.19
C LYS A 38 2.28 -9.12 -16.02
N LYS A 39 0.98 -8.86 -16.21
CA LYS A 39 0.10 -8.43 -15.12
C LYS A 39 0.05 -9.52 -14.03
N LEU A 40 0.15 -9.10 -12.77
CA LEU A 40 -0.06 -9.98 -11.63
C LEU A 40 -1.54 -10.41 -11.57
N LYS A 41 -1.77 -11.69 -11.28
CA LYS A 41 -3.11 -12.26 -11.03
C LYS A 41 -3.69 -11.75 -9.71
N GLY A 42 -2.83 -11.49 -8.71
CA GLY A 42 -3.23 -10.93 -7.43
C GLY A 42 -2.05 -10.48 -6.59
N ILE A 43 -2.34 -9.74 -5.51
CA ILE A 43 -1.36 -9.28 -4.54
C ILE A 43 -1.89 -9.56 -3.15
N ILE A 44 -1.03 -10.11 -2.30
CA ILE A 44 -1.24 -10.21 -0.85
C ILE A 44 -0.48 -9.08 -0.19
N LEU A 45 -1.21 -8.19 0.48
CA LEU A 45 -0.66 -7.17 1.34
C LEU A 45 -0.73 -7.65 2.79
N ASP A 46 0.41 -8.04 3.34
CA ASP A 46 0.52 -8.54 4.70
C ASP A 46 0.79 -7.39 5.68
N LEU A 47 -0.22 -7.09 6.49
CA LEU A 47 -0.19 -6.08 7.55
C LEU A 47 -0.14 -6.71 8.95
N ARG A 48 0.19 -8.00 9.07
CA ARG A 48 0.25 -8.65 10.40
C ARG A 48 1.33 -8.01 11.26
N ASN A 49 0.95 -7.72 12.50
CA ASN A 49 1.76 -7.01 13.51
C ASN A 49 2.17 -5.59 13.08
N ASN A 50 1.36 -4.93 12.26
CA ASN A 50 1.56 -3.53 11.88
C ASN A 50 0.79 -2.60 12.85
N PRO A 51 1.47 -1.79 13.68
CA PRO A 51 0.81 -0.90 14.65
C PRO A 51 0.25 0.38 14.02
N GLY A 52 0.33 0.53 12.70
CA GLY A 52 -0.02 1.75 11.96
C GLY A 52 1.23 2.57 11.63
N GLY A 53 1.18 3.87 11.88
CA GLY A 53 2.25 4.81 11.57
C GLY A 53 1.71 6.08 10.90
N VAL A 54 2.43 6.58 9.90
CA VAL A 54 2.09 7.82 9.21
C VAL A 54 0.83 7.64 8.35
N LEU A 55 -0.22 8.41 8.64
CA LEU A 55 -1.49 8.36 7.92
C LEU A 55 -1.31 8.62 6.42
N GLN A 56 -0.55 9.67 6.08
CA GLN A 56 -0.31 10.03 4.68
C GLN A 56 0.33 8.88 3.90
N SER A 57 1.26 8.15 4.51
CA SER A 57 1.89 7.00 3.87
C SER A 57 0.92 5.84 3.66
N ALA A 58 -0.08 5.67 4.53
CA ALA A 58 -1.15 4.69 4.30
C ALA A 58 -2.05 5.11 3.13
N VAL A 59 -2.35 6.40 2.99
CA VAL A 59 -3.10 6.96 1.85
C VAL A 59 -2.35 6.71 0.53
N GLU A 60 -1.06 7.05 0.49
CA GLU A 60 -0.21 6.82 -0.69
C GLU A 60 -0.14 5.35 -1.10
N VAL A 61 -0.13 4.42 -0.13
CA VAL A 61 -0.19 2.98 -0.43
C VAL A 61 -1.51 2.62 -1.11
N VAL A 62 -2.63 3.17 -0.63
CA VAL A 62 -3.97 2.89 -1.18
C VAL A 62 -4.14 3.46 -2.60
N ASP A 63 -3.53 4.61 -2.89
CA ASP A 63 -3.57 5.25 -4.22
C ASP A 63 -3.01 4.35 -5.34
N HIS A 64 -2.13 3.40 -5.02
CA HIS A 64 -1.64 2.41 -6.00
C HIS A 64 -2.72 1.40 -6.44
N PHE A 65 -3.79 1.25 -5.66
CA PHE A 65 -4.81 0.21 -5.86
C PHE A 65 -6.19 0.78 -6.21
N ILE A 66 -6.53 1.97 -5.70
CA ILE A 66 -7.85 2.58 -5.85
C ILE A 66 -7.78 3.82 -6.74
N LYS A 67 -8.59 3.87 -7.79
CA LYS A 67 -8.59 5.00 -8.75
C LYS A 67 -9.39 6.22 -8.30
N LYS A 68 -10.38 6.03 -7.44
CA LYS A 68 -11.28 7.07 -6.94
C LYS A 68 -12.02 6.60 -5.69
N GLY A 69 -12.42 7.55 -4.85
CA GLY A 69 -13.16 7.29 -3.61
C GLY A 69 -12.48 7.97 -2.42
N LEU A 70 -13.25 8.18 -1.36
CA LEU A 70 -12.72 8.69 -0.09
C LEU A 70 -11.91 7.56 0.57
N ILE A 71 -10.61 7.77 0.78
CA ILE A 71 -9.74 6.79 1.43
C ILE A 71 -9.91 6.86 2.95
N VAL A 72 -9.82 8.06 3.51
CA VAL A 72 -9.95 8.31 4.93
C VAL A 72 -10.49 9.73 5.14
N TYR A 73 -11.22 9.93 6.23
CA TYR A 73 -11.59 11.26 6.73
C TYR A 73 -11.39 11.28 8.24
N THR A 74 -11.03 12.44 8.76
CA THR A 74 -10.88 12.69 10.19
C THR A 74 -11.90 13.72 10.60
N LYS A 75 -12.79 13.34 11.53
CA LYS A 75 -13.73 14.28 12.13
C LYS A 75 -13.22 14.75 13.48
N GLY A 76 -12.70 15.97 13.52
CA GLY A 76 -12.30 16.61 14.75
C GLY A 76 -13.48 17.09 15.59
N ARG A 77 -13.23 17.30 16.89
CA ARG A 77 -14.23 17.86 17.82
C ARG A 77 -14.38 19.39 17.69
N LEU A 78 -13.34 20.07 17.21
CA LEU A 78 -13.36 21.51 16.96
C LEU A 78 -13.80 21.78 15.51
N PRO A 79 -14.46 22.92 15.24
CA PRO A 79 -14.99 23.26 13.91
C PRO A 79 -13.93 23.31 12.79
N ASN A 80 -12.64 23.41 13.14
CA ASN A 80 -11.51 23.56 12.23
C ASN A 80 -10.51 22.38 12.30
N SER A 81 -10.97 21.20 12.75
CA SER A 81 -10.12 20.01 12.92
C SER A 81 -10.49 18.87 11.96
N GLU A 82 -11.13 19.19 10.84
CA GLU A 82 -11.43 18.21 9.79
C GLU A 82 -10.25 18.10 8.81
N LEU A 83 -9.84 16.86 8.50
CA LEU A 83 -8.81 16.49 7.53
C LEU A 83 -9.30 15.33 6.67
#